data_AF-A0A1Y4G0C0-F1
#
_entry.id   AF-A0A1Y4G0C0-F1
#
_cell.length_a   1.000
_cell.length_b   1.000
_cell.length_c   1.000
_cell.angle_alpha   90.00
_cell.angle_beta   90.00
_cell.angle_gamma   90.00
#
_symmetry.space_group_name_H-M   'P 1'
#
loop_
_entity.id
_entity.type
_entity.pdbx_description
1 polymer ?
#
loop_
_entity_poly.entity_id
_entity_poly.type
_entity_poly.pdbx_seq_one_letter_code
_entity_poly.pdbx_strand_id
1 'polypeptide(L)'
;MAERSDEAFIIVREFMTRGLGLTGLPLLVYARIYGFCESGSPYFESKAHLGKILGVDTRSVVRAVRKLEEAGLVFEVGRQELSKGRETKVYRIDFEAARRAKGAIEGAGQSTHGEMPSDDRGPRPCRLLHDQTPCRPLTPCQLITKTENKDYR
;
A
#
# COMPACT_ATOMS: atom_id res chain seq x y z
N MET A 1 12.04 17.63 -26.97
CA MET A 1 10.69 17.69 -26.37
C MET A 1 10.47 16.36 -25.69
N ALA A 2 10.23 16.32 -24.38
CA ALA A 2 10.02 15.06 -23.68
C ALA A 2 8.67 14.47 -24.15
N GLU A 3 8.71 13.27 -24.72
CA GLU A 3 7.53 12.44 -24.91
C GLU A 3 6.87 12.26 -23.54
N ARG A 4 5.83 13.04 -23.26
CA ARG A 4 4.93 12.74 -22.15
C ARG A 4 4.15 11.51 -22.60
N SER A 5 4.62 10.33 -22.25
CA SER A 5 3.79 9.14 -22.30
C SER A 5 2.50 9.46 -21.53
N ASP A 6 1.35 9.30 -22.16
CA ASP A 6 0.01 9.48 -21.57
C ASP A 6 -0.32 8.38 -20.53
N GLU A 7 0.71 7.88 -19.83
CA GLU A 7 0.59 6.86 -18.81
C GLU A 7 0.28 7.55 -17.47
N ALA A 8 -1.01 7.52 -17.12
CA ALA A 8 -1.45 7.91 -15.79
C ALA A 8 -1.13 6.79 -14.79
N PHE A 9 -0.35 7.09 -13.76
CA PHE A 9 -0.02 6.14 -12.70
C PHE A 9 -0.50 6.63 -11.32
N ILE A 10 -0.64 5.70 -10.39
CA ILE A 10 -0.96 5.96 -8.98
C ILE A 10 0.25 5.54 -8.15
N ILE A 11 0.78 6.46 -7.35
CA ILE A 11 1.93 6.20 -6.48
C ILE A 11 1.43 5.73 -5.12
N VAL A 12 1.67 4.46 -4.80
CA VAL A 12 1.49 3.95 -3.44
C VAL A 12 2.80 4.07 -2.68
N ARG A 13 2.79 4.81 -1.57
CA ARG A 13 3.96 5.01 -0.71
C ARG A 13 3.88 4.07 0.51
N GLU A 14 5.02 3.66 1.05
CA GLU A 14 5.09 2.68 2.15
C GLU A 14 4.29 3.11 3.40
N PHE A 15 4.25 4.41 3.71
CA PHE A 15 3.44 4.92 4.83
C PHE A 15 1.94 4.72 4.67
N MET A 16 1.45 4.57 3.45
CA MET A 16 0.04 4.29 3.22
C MET A 16 -0.33 2.88 3.67
N THR A 17 0.57 1.91 3.50
CA THR A 17 0.34 0.53 3.91
C THR A 17 0.79 0.28 5.34
N ARG A 18 2.08 0.46 5.65
CA ARG A 18 2.63 0.14 6.98
C ARG A 18 2.29 1.18 8.04
N GLY A 19 2.19 2.45 7.65
CA GLY A 19 1.96 3.56 8.58
C GLY A 19 0.48 3.80 8.87
N LEU A 20 -0.37 3.76 7.83
CA LEU A 20 -1.82 3.97 7.94
C LEU A 20 -2.62 2.66 7.97
N GLY A 21 -2.01 1.51 7.69
CA GLY A 21 -2.71 0.23 7.66
C GLY A 21 -3.69 0.07 6.49
N LEU A 22 -3.61 0.91 5.45
CA LEU A 22 -4.56 0.86 4.34
C LEU A 22 -4.25 -0.32 3.41
N THR A 23 -5.30 -0.98 2.94
CA THR A 23 -5.21 -2.11 2.00
C THR A 23 -6.33 -2.02 0.95
N GLY A 24 -6.16 -2.76 -0.15
CA GLY A 24 -7.19 -2.92 -1.19
C GLY A 24 -7.64 -1.61 -1.83
N LEU A 25 -8.95 -1.48 -2.09
CA LEU A 25 -9.50 -0.30 -2.76
C LEU A 25 -9.33 1.02 -1.96
N PRO A 26 -9.56 1.07 -0.63
CA PRO A 26 -9.27 2.27 0.16
C PRO A 26 -7.84 2.78 0.01
N LEU A 27 -6.85 1.89 -0.09
CA LEU A 27 -5.45 2.26 -0.31
C LEU A 27 -5.28 2.98 -1.66
N LEU A 28 -5.82 2.44 -2.74
CA LEU A 28 -5.69 3.02 -4.09
C LEU A 28 -6.42 4.36 -4.20
N VAL A 29 -7.61 4.46 -3.61
CA VAL A 29 -8.37 5.72 -3.54
C VAL A 29 -7.59 6.77 -2.75
N TYR A 30 -7.06 6.40 -1.59
CA TYR A 30 -6.24 7.30 -0.78
C TYR A 30 -4.99 7.76 -1.54
N ALA A 31 -4.27 6.84 -2.18
CA ALA A 31 -3.07 7.13 -2.96
C ALA A 31 -3.34 8.14 -4.08
N ARG A 32 -4.46 7.99 -4.80
CA ARG A 32 -4.87 8.95 -5.83
C ARG A 32 -5.12 10.33 -5.24
N ILE A 33 -5.94 10.44 -4.19
CA ILE A 33 -6.25 11.71 -3.53
C ILE A 33 -4.98 12.36 -2.96
N TYR A 34 -4.09 11.56 -2.38
CA TYR A 34 -2.81 12.01 -1.82
C TYR A 34 -1.92 12.61 -2.88
N GLY A 35 -1.80 11.98 -4.05
CA GLY A 35 -1.01 12.53 -5.16
C GLY A 35 -1.47 13.92 -5.60
N PHE A 36 -2.79 14.16 -5.64
CA PHE A 36 -3.32 15.50 -5.91
C PHE A 36 -2.99 16.48 -4.78
N CYS A 37 -3.29 16.10 -3.53
CA CYS A 37 -3.11 16.98 -2.38
C CYS A 37 -1.64 17.33 -2.15
N GLU A 38 -0.71 16.40 -2.39
CA GLU A 38 0.74 16.60 -2.29
C GLU A 38 1.23 17.68 -3.27
N SER A 39 0.56 17.84 -4.42
CA SER A 39 0.84 18.92 -5.39
C SER A 39 0.29 20.29 -4.96
N GLY A 40 -0.38 20.39 -3.81
CA GLY A 40 -1.02 21.60 -3.28
C GLY A 40 -2.44 21.85 -3.82
N SER A 41 -2.94 20.99 -4.71
CA SER A 41 -4.29 21.09 -5.25
C SER A 41 -5.27 20.16 -4.53
N PRO A 42 -6.50 20.60 -4.20
CA PRO A 42 -7.49 19.70 -3.64
C PRO A 42 -7.94 18.69 -4.70
N TYR A 43 -8.41 17.52 -4.28
CA TYR A 43 -8.91 16.50 -5.18
C TYR A 43 -10.38 16.78 -5.54
N PHE A 44 -10.73 16.77 -6.83
CA PHE A 44 -12.08 17.04 -7.31
C PHE A 44 -12.56 16.06 -8.39
N GLU A 45 -11.88 14.95 -8.66
CA GLU A 45 -12.39 14.01 -9.68
C GLU A 45 -13.68 13.32 -9.21
N SER A 46 -14.62 13.12 -10.14
CA SER A 46 -15.87 12.42 -9.83
C SER A 46 -15.63 10.97 -9.44
N LYS A 47 -16.48 10.41 -8.57
CA LYS A 47 -16.38 8.99 -8.15
C LYS A 47 -16.51 8.00 -9.32
N ALA A 48 -17.28 8.37 -10.35
CA ALA A 48 -17.42 7.57 -11.56
C ALA A 48 -16.12 7.57 -12.40
N HIS A 49 -15.44 8.72 -12.48
CA HIS A 49 -14.12 8.81 -13.12
C HIS A 49 -13.11 7.95 -12.35
N LEU A 50 -13.06 8.08 -11.03
CA LEU A 50 -12.15 7.30 -10.20
C LEU A 50 -12.40 5.79 -10.34
N GLY A 51 -13.67 5.37 -10.45
CA GLY A 51 -14.02 3.98 -10.73
C GLY A 51 -13.48 3.47 -12.07
N LYS A 52 -13.51 4.30 -13.12
CA LYS A 52 -12.92 3.95 -14.42
C LYS A 52 -11.40 3.80 -14.35
N ILE A 53 -10.71 4.71 -13.65
CA ILE A 53 -9.24 4.62 -13.46
C ILE A 53 -8.86 3.33 -12.72
N LEU A 54 -9.62 2.99 -11.68
CA LEU A 54 -9.33 1.85 -10.81
C LEU A 54 -9.93 0.53 -11.29
N GLY A 55 -10.70 0.52 -12.39
CA GLY A 55 -11.38 -0.66 -12.90
C GLY A 55 -12.45 -1.22 -11.96
N VAL A 56 -13.07 -0.39 -11.12
CA VAL A 56 -14.07 -0.80 -10.13
C VAL A 56 -15.39 -0.04 -10.32
N ASP A 57 -16.47 -0.63 -9.80
CA ASP A 57 -17.78 0.01 -9.84
C ASP A 57 -17.84 1.25 -8.92
N THR A 58 -18.69 2.20 -9.29
CA THR A 58 -18.82 3.48 -8.56
C THR A 58 -19.28 3.28 -7.12
N ARG A 59 -20.07 2.24 -6.81
CA ARG A 59 -20.55 1.98 -5.45
C ARG A 59 -19.40 1.51 -4.55
N SER A 60 -18.47 0.72 -5.07
CA SER A 60 -17.23 0.34 -4.37
C SER A 60 -16.35 1.54 -4.09
N VAL A 61 -16.21 2.48 -5.04
CA VAL A 61 -15.50 3.75 -4.80
C VAL A 61 -16.17 4.57 -3.70
N VAL A 62 -17.50 4.74 -3.76
CA VAL A 62 -18.26 5.46 -2.73
C VAL A 62 -18.01 4.86 -1.35
N ARG A 63 -18.05 3.52 -1.23
CA ARG A 63 -17.76 2.82 0.03
C ARG A 63 -16.32 3.02 0.50
N ALA A 64 -15.34 2.98 -0.42
CA ALA A 64 -13.94 3.21 -0.08
C ALA A 64 -13.69 4.64 0.42
N VAL A 65 -14.25 5.64 -0.25
CA VAL A 65 -14.17 7.05 0.19
C VAL A 65 -14.80 7.21 1.57
N ARG A 66 -15.99 6.64 1.79
CA ARG A 66 -16.65 6.69 3.11
C ARG A 66 -15.79 6.08 4.22
N LYS A 67 -15.12 4.95 3.97
CA LYS A 67 -14.19 4.35 4.95
C LYS A 67 -13.02 5.28 5.29
N LEU A 68 -12.51 6.03 4.30
CA LEU A 68 -11.42 6.99 4.52
C LEU A 68 -11.90 8.24 5.30
N GLU A 69 -13.14 8.67 5.06
CA GLU A 69 -13.81 9.72 5.84
C GLU A 69 -14.02 9.27 7.30
N GLU A 70 -14.54 8.06 7.51
CA GLU A 70 -14.74 7.47 8.84
C GLU A 70 -13.42 7.27 9.60
N ALA A 71 -12.33 6.97 8.90
CA ALA A 71 -10.99 6.88 9.48
C ALA A 71 -10.34 8.26 9.75
N GLY A 72 -10.99 9.37 9.38
CA GLY A 72 -10.45 10.72 9.54
C GLY A 72 -9.22 11.01 8.66
N LEU A 73 -9.03 10.25 7.58
CA LEU A 73 -7.88 10.41 6.68
C LEU A 73 -8.18 11.35 5.51
N VAL A 74 -9.45 11.43 5.11
CA VAL A 74 -9.95 12.24 4.01
C VAL A 74 -11.16 13.04 4.47
N PHE A 75 -11.22 14.31 4.08
CA PHE A 75 -12.32 15.22 4.43
C PHE A 75 -12.90 15.88 3.18
N GLU A 76 -14.22 16.01 3.14
CA GLU A 76 -14.91 16.85 2.18
C GLU A 76 -14.77 18.32 2.59
N VAL A 77 -14.22 19.15 1.69
CA VAL A 77 -13.92 20.58 1.93
C VAL A 77 -14.87 21.49 1.17
N GLY A 78 -15.64 20.95 0.23
CA GLY A 78 -16.64 21.71 -0.50
C GLY A 78 -17.10 21.02 -1.76
N ARG A 79 -17.65 21.81 -2.69
CA ARG A 79 -18.08 21.35 -3.99
C ARG A 79 -17.43 22.19 -5.09
N GLN A 80 -17.09 21.53 -6.18
CA GLN A 80 -16.55 22.16 -7.38
C GLN A 80 -17.55 21.96 -8.51
N GLU A 81 -17.91 23.05 -9.18
CA GLU A 81 -18.69 22.97 -10.41
C GLU A 81 -17.80 22.45 -11.55
N LEU A 82 -18.31 21.46 -12.26
CA LEU A 82 -17.82 20.99 -13.55
C LEU A 82 -18.69 21.55 -14.66
N SER A 83 -18.17 21.41 -15.88
CA SER A 83 -18.92 21.70 -17.11
C SER A 83 -20.29 21.02 -17.13
N LYS A 84 -21.29 21.73 -17.68
CA LYS A 84 -22.68 21.30 -17.81
C LYS A 84 -23.47 21.19 -16.49
N GLY A 85 -23.18 22.06 -15.50
CA GLY A 85 -23.96 22.16 -14.26
C GLY A 85 -23.84 20.93 -13.35
N ARG A 86 -22.74 20.18 -13.48
CA ARG A 86 -22.47 19.01 -12.63
C ARG A 86 -21.61 19.45 -11.46
N GLU A 87 -21.97 19.07 -10.25
CA GLU A 87 -21.12 19.29 -9.08
C GLU A 87 -20.35 18.02 -8.71
N THR A 88 -19.11 18.18 -8.25
CA THR A 88 -18.34 17.13 -7.59
C THR A 88 -17.94 17.57 -6.19
N LYS A 89 -17.72 16.59 -5.32
CA LYS A 89 -17.18 16.84 -3.99
C LYS A 89 -15.67 17.10 -4.09
N VAL A 90 -15.21 18.05 -3.31
CA VAL A 90 -13.80 18.41 -3.18
C VAL A 90 -13.25 17.80 -1.91
N TYR A 91 -12.15 17.08 -2.02
CA TYR A 91 -11.54 16.33 -0.92
C TYR A 91 -10.13 16.83 -0.59
N ARG A 92 -9.79 16.80 0.70
CA ARG A 92 -8.43 16.98 1.23
C ARG A 92 -8.06 15.83 2.15
N ILE A 93 -6.76 15.70 2.43
CA ILE A 93 -6.22 14.68 3.33
C ILE A 93 -5.75 15.31 4.64
N ASP A 94 -5.82 14.52 5.70
CA ASP A 94 -5.10 14.82 6.94
C ASP A 94 -3.58 14.65 6.75
N PHE A 95 -2.89 15.75 6.45
CA PHE A 95 -1.43 15.74 6.35
C PHE A 95 -0.73 15.44 7.68
N GLU A 96 -1.38 15.71 8.81
CA GLU A 96 -0.83 15.38 10.13
C GLU A 96 -0.87 13.88 10.38
N ALA A 97 -1.97 13.20 10.04
CA ALA A 97 -2.00 11.73 10.05
C ALA A 97 -0.96 11.13 9.11
N ALA A 98 -0.82 11.67 7.89
CA ALA A 98 0.19 11.21 6.94
C ALA A 98 1.62 11.41 7.49
N ARG A 99 1.90 12.55 8.14
CA ARG A 99 3.21 12.84 8.76
C ARG A 99 3.51 11.87 9.91
N ARG A 100 2.55 11.62 10.79
CA ARG A 100 2.69 10.64 11.89
C ARG A 100 2.97 9.24 11.35
N ALA A 101 2.24 8.83 10.31
CA ALA A 101 2.44 7.53 9.67
C ALA A 101 3.82 7.38 9.02
N LYS A 102 4.36 8.44 8.42
CA LYS A 102 5.73 8.45 7.90
C LYS A 102 6.77 8.30 9.03
N GLY A 103 6.64 9.10 10.09
CA GLY A 103 7.55 9.03 11.24
C GLY A 103 7.55 7.66 11.95
N ALA A 104 6.40 6.99 12.01
CA ALA A 104 6.30 5.64 12.58
C ALA A 104 7.12 4.59 11.82
N ILE A 105 7.27 4.74 10.49
CA ILE A 105 8.06 3.82 9.67
C ILE A 105 9.55 4.12 9.79
N GLU A 106 9.91 5.40 9.78
CA GLU A 106 11.30 5.83 9.94
C GLU A 106 11.86 5.42 11.31
N GLY A 107 11.07 5.55 12.38
CA GLY A 107 11.44 5.10 13.72
C GLY A 107 11.58 3.57 13.86
N ALA A 108 10.80 2.80 13.09
CA ALA A 108 10.92 1.34 13.07
C ALA A 108 12.14 0.81 12.31
N GLY A 109 12.74 1.65 11.44
CA GLY A 109 13.97 1.32 10.69
C GLY A 109 15.27 1.51 11.49
N GLN A 110 15.20 2.07 12.70
CA GLN A 110 16.37 2.31 13.58
C GLN A 110 16.51 1.28 14.72
N SER A 111 15.85 0.11 14.62
CA SER A 111 16.11 -1.00 15.54
C SER A 111 17.47 -1.65 15.19
N THR A 112 18.52 -1.12 15.81
CA THR A 112 19.80 -1.76 16.18
C THR A 112 20.15 -3.06 15.43
N HIS A 113 21.06 -2.97 14.46
CA HIS A 113 22.00 -4.06 14.23
C HIS A 113 22.64 -4.37 15.59
N GLY A 114 22.37 -5.56 16.13
CA GLY A 114 22.95 -6.01 17.39
C GLY A 114 24.47 -5.94 17.30
N GLU A 115 25.05 -5.02 18.06
CA GLU A 115 26.48 -4.99 18.34
C GLU A 115 26.83 -6.33 19.03
N MET A 116 27.54 -7.19 18.31
CA MET A 116 28.22 -8.33 18.92
C MET A 116 29.34 -7.75 19.79
N PRO A 117 29.34 -7.95 21.13
CA PRO A 117 30.47 -7.56 21.94
C PRO A 117 31.65 -8.47 21.59
N SER A 118 32.70 -7.88 21.04
CA SER A 118 34.01 -8.52 20.89
C SER A 118 34.61 -8.69 22.29
N ASP A 119 34.34 -9.80 22.96
CA ASP A 119 35.13 -10.22 24.13
C ASP A 119 36.10 -11.33 23.73
N ASP A 120 37.38 -10.97 23.86
CA ASP A 120 38.56 -11.73 23.54
C ASP A 120 38.80 -12.76 24.66
N ARG A 121 38.40 -14.02 24.45
CA ARG A 121 38.87 -15.16 25.26
C ARG A 121 38.76 -16.47 24.47
N GLY A 122 39.91 -17.15 24.35
CA GLY A 122 40.19 -18.30 23.48
C GLY A 122 39.34 -19.57 23.66
N PRO A 123 39.67 -20.64 22.90
CA PRO A 123 38.70 -21.60 22.40
C PRO A 123 38.37 -22.67 23.44
N ARG A 124 37.07 -22.93 23.63
CA ARG A 124 36.56 -24.19 24.20
C ARG A 124 35.49 -24.74 23.26
N PRO A 125 35.61 -25.99 22.77
CA PRO A 125 34.64 -26.54 21.84
C PRO A 125 33.40 -26.98 22.61
N CYS A 126 32.39 -26.11 22.69
CA CYS A 126 31.04 -26.53 23.04
C CYS A 126 30.42 -27.20 21.80
N ARG A 127 30.39 -28.54 21.81
CA ARG A 127 29.61 -29.36 20.88
C ARG A 127 28.13 -28.99 20.99
N LEU A 128 27.68 -28.08 20.14
CA LEU A 128 26.27 -27.98 19.75
C LEU A 128 26.11 -28.85 18.50
N LEU A 129 25.39 -29.96 18.68
CA LEU A 129 24.91 -30.81 17.60
C LEU A 129 24.15 -29.92 16.61
N HIS A 130 24.77 -29.69 15.46
CA HIS A 130 24.07 -29.15 14.31
C HIS A 130 23.14 -30.27 13.84
N ASP A 131 21.84 -30.02 13.88
CA ASP A 131 20.86 -30.89 13.24
C ASP A 131 21.10 -30.79 11.73
N GLN A 132 21.95 -31.68 11.21
CA GLN A 132 22.28 -31.78 9.80
C GLN A 132 21.12 -32.46 9.09
N THR A 133 20.02 -31.74 8.88
CA THR A 133 19.11 -32.10 7.80
C THR A 133 19.66 -31.49 6.52
N PRO A 134 20.17 -32.29 5.56
CA PRO A 134 20.63 -31.72 4.29
C PRO A 134 19.44 -31.13 3.55
N CYS A 135 19.52 -29.85 3.21
CA CYS A 135 18.58 -29.18 2.32
C CYS A 135 18.58 -29.92 0.97
N ARG A 136 17.59 -30.80 0.75
CA ARG A 136 17.36 -31.38 -0.57
C ARG A 136 16.98 -30.25 -1.53
N PRO A 137 17.54 -30.21 -2.76
CA PRO A 137 17.09 -29.28 -3.78
C PRO A 137 15.59 -29.45 -4.00
N LEU A 138 14.83 -28.35 -3.98
CA LEU A 138 13.42 -28.37 -4.31
C LEU A 138 13.26 -28.91 -5.74
N THR A 139 12.58 -30.04 -5.88
CA THR A 139 12.25 -30.61 -7.19
C THR A 139 11.34 -29.65 -7.96
N PRO A 140 11.54 -29.49 -9.29
CA PRO A 140 10.66 -28.66 -10.11
C PRO A 140 9.21 -29.12 -10.00
N CYS A 141 8.30 -28.19 -9.72
CA CYS A 141 6.87 -28.47 -9.66
C CYS A 141 6.40 -28.96 -11.04
N GLN A 142 6.13 -30.25 -11.18
CA GLN A 142 5.45 -30.76 -12.37
C GLN A 142 3.94 -30.54 -12.23
N LEU A 143 3.32 -30.07 -13.31
CA LEU A 143 1.87 -29.86 -13.39
C LEU A 143 1.17 -31.22 -13.27
N ILE A 144 0.29 -31.34 -12.28
CA ILE A 144 -0.55 -32.53 -12.09
C ILE A 144 -1.69 -32.46 -13.11
N THR A 145 -1.92 -33.55 -13.85
CA THR A 145 -3.02 -33.61 -14.81
C THR A 145 -4.37 -33.77 -14.10
N LYS A 146 -5.47 -33.28 -14.71
CA LYS A 146 -6.81 -33.32 -14.09
C LYS A 146 -7.25 -34.73 -13.67
N THR A 147 -6.76 -35.77 -14.34
CA THR A 147 -7.06 -37.18 -14.05
C THR A 147 -6.35 -37.72 -12.80
N GLU A 148 -5.32 -37.04 -12.31
CA GLU A 148 -4.51 -37.48 -11.17
C GLU A 148 -4.87 -36.76 -9.86
N ASN A 149 -5.69 -35.70 -9.93
CA ASN A 149 -6.14 -35.00 -8.73
C ASN A 149 -7.33 -35.71 -8.09
N LYS A 150 -7.05 -36.57 -7.10
CA LYS A 150 -8.07 -37.37 -6.38
C LYS A 150 -9.10 -36.53 -5.62
N ASP A 151 -8.81 -35.24 -5.40
CA ASP A 151 -9.67 -34.31 -4.68
C ASP A 151 -10.61 -33.52 -5.59
N TYR A 152 -10.53 -33.73 -6.92
CA TYR A 152 -11.42 -33.12 -7.90
C TYR A 152 -12.64 -34.02 -8.14
N ARG A 153 -13.63 -33.96 -7.24
CA ARG A 153 -14.98 -34.51 -7.46
C ARG A 153 -15.99 -33.39 -7.58
#